data_AF-A4X2D7-F1
#
_entry.id   AF-A4X2D7-F1
#
_cell.length_a   1.000
_cell.length_b   1.000
_cell.length_c   1.000
_cell.angle_alpha   90.00
_cell.angle_beta   90.00
_cell.angle_gamma   90.00
#
_symmetry.space_group_name_H-M   'P 1'
#
loop_
_entity.id
_entity.type
_entity.pdbx_description
1 polymer ?
#
loop_
_entity_poly.entity_id
_entity_poly.type
_entity_poly.pdbx_seq_one_letter_code
_entity_poly.pdbx_strand_id
1 'polypeptide(L)'
;MPRRIRMANPMQARSQGQTLNELVNSTMAELGGVFECMGWAEDEIASAIRRHPGQRDALFHAFSLIKPRDELGIGMGTEFVVRSHMAELLERVAVGGDTRPATAAEMCLMVGEVSQRVPLNSAAAGLYFRLWFSAFPSHPLATEHLPDQVHYERLHQTQIDDLESDLAARGGDQYRQLKSVDCRGWHHGERVNCRYASRAHGGHEARGSGRPGRKRIASMRNR
;
A
#
# COMPACT_ATOMS: atom_id res chain seq x y z
N MET A 1 24.69 36.33 50.91
CA MET A 1 23.92 35.07 51.04
C MET A 1 23.99 34.31 49.72
N PRO A 2 24.37 33.02 49.69
CA PRO A 2 24.60 32.29 48.44
C PRO A 2 23.27 31.79 47.83
N ARG A 3 23.15 31.91 46.50
CA ARG A 3 22.03 31.35 45.71
C ARG A 3 22.11 29.81 45.73
N ARG A 4 21.08 29.15 46.27
CA ARG A 4 20.90 27.69 46.14
C ARG A 4 20.57 27.35 44.68
N ILE A 5 21.43 26.56 44.06
CA ILE A 5 21.14 25.86 42.81
C ILE A 5 20.10 24.78 43.13
N ARG A 6 18.88 24.88 42.58
CA ARG A 6 17.89 23.79 42.63
C ARG A 6 18.43 22.64 41.79
N MET A 7 18.91 21.57 42.42
CA MET A 7 19.17 20.31 41.74
C MET A 7 17.83 19.69 41.33
N ALA A 8 17.70 19.35 40.05
CA ALA A 8 16.53 18.66 39.53
C ALA A 8 16.35 17.30 40.24
N ASN A 9 15.10 16.96 40.56
CA ASN A 9 14.77 15.76 41.32
C ASN A 9 15.05 14.49 40.48
N PRO A 10 15.94 13.58 40.92
CA PRO A 10 16.38 12.43 40.11
C PRO A 10 15.24 11.46 39.70
N MET A 11 14.10 11.47 40.39
CA MET A 11 12.90 10.72 39.97
C MET A 11 12.20 11.33 38.75
N GLN A 12 12.16 12.66 38.61
CA GLN A 12 11.59 13.33 37.43
C GLN A 12 12.46 13.13 36.19
N ALA A 13 13.79 13.14 36.35
CA ALA A 13 14.71 12.85 35.24
C ALA A 13 14.61 11.38 34.78
N ARG A 14 14.41 10.43 35.71
CA ARG A 14 14.19 9.01 35.38
C ARG A 14 12.85 8.75 34.71
N SER A 15 11.75 9.38 35.14
CA SER A 15 10.45 9.21 34.47
C SER A 15 10.40 9.89 33.10
N GLN A 16 11.12 11.01 32.91
CA GLN A 16 11.29 11.65 31.61
C GLN A 16 12.15 10.82 30.66
N GLY A 17 13.21 10.17 31.15
CA GLY A 17 14.02 9.25 30.35
C GLY A 17 13.27 7.98 29.94
N GLN A 18 12.40 7.47 30.81
CA GLN A 18 11.55 6.30 30.51
C GLN A 18 10.49 6.63 29.45
N THR A 19 9.80 7.76 29.58
CA THR A 19 8.79 8.21 28.60
C THR A 19 9.40 8.54 27.23
N LEU A 20 10.61 9.11 27.17
CA LEU A 20 11.32 9.33 25.90
C LEU A 20 11.68 8.00 25.22
N ASN A 21 12.16 7.02 25.97
CA ASN A 21 12.53 5.71 25.42
C ASN A 21 11.31 4.93 24.94
N GLU A 22 10.18 4.99 25.66
CA GLU A 22 8.92 4.41 25.22
C GLU A 22 8.43 5.04 23.91
N LEU A 23 8.48 6.37 23.80
CA LEU A 23 8.13 7.08 22.58
C LEU A 23 9.06 6.73 21.40
N VAL A 24 10.36 6.66 21.63
CA VAL A 24 11.33 6.27 20.59
C VAL A 24 11.09 4.83 20.15
N ASN A 25 10.86 3.91 21.09
CA ASN A 25 10.60 2.50 20.77
C ASN A 25 9.28 2.31 20.02
N SER A 26 8.21 3.02 20.42
CA SER A 26 6.93 2.97 19.71
C SER A 26 7.07 3.55 18.30
N THR A 27 7.75 4.70 18.17
CA THR A 27 8.02 5.33 16.87
C THR A 27 8.86 4.42 15.98
N MET A 28 9.89 3.77 16.51
CA MET A 28 10.75 2.85 15.73
C MET A 28 10.01 1.57 15.34
N ALA A 29 9.12 1.05 16.19
CA ALA A 29 8.26 -0.09 15.84
C ALA A 29 7.25 0.26 14.75
N GLU A 30 6.61 1.43 14.86
CA GLU A 30 5.68 1.96 13.85
C GLU A 30 6.40 2.20 12.51
N LEU A 31 7.58 2.83 12.53
CA LEU A 31 8.40 3.03 11.34
C LEU A 31 8.89 1.70 10.76
N GLY A 32 9.27 0.74 11.59
CA GLY A 32 9.68 -0.61 11.18
C GLY A 32 8.59 -1.31 10.37
N GLY A 33 7.35 -1.31 10.87
CA GLY A 33 6.21 -1.90 10.16
C GLY A 33 5.89 -1.20 8.84
N VAL A 34 6.10 0.12 8.75
CA VAL A 34 5.94 0.87 7.49
C VAL A 34 6.98 0.44 6.45
N PHE A 35 8.25 0.31 6.83
CA PHE A 35 9.31 -0.11 5.89
C PHE A 35 9.13 -1.56 5.42
N GLU A 36 8.68 -2.46 6.29
CA GLU A 36 8.34 -3.84 5.91
C GLU A 36 7.20 -3.87 4.89
N CYS A 37 6.13 -3.11 5.14
CA CYS A 37 5.01 -2.98 4.23
C CYS A 37 5.42 -2.41 2.85
N MET A 38 6.36 -1.45 2.82
CA MET A 38 6.93 -0.94 1.57
C MET A 38 7.68 -2.04 0.80
N GLY A 39 8.50 -2.84 1.48
CA GLY A 39 9.20 -3.96 0.86
C GLY A 39 8.24 -4.99 0.27
N TRP A 40 7.17 -5.35 1.01
CA TRP A 40 6.13 -6.24 0.51
C TRP A 40 5.41 -5.66 -0.72
N ALA A 41 5.11 -4.36 -0.72
CA ALA A 41 4.50 -3.69 -1.86
C ALA A 41 5.38 -3.75 -3.12
N GLU A 42 6.69 -3.52 -2.98
CA GLU A 42 7.64 -3.62 -4.10
C GLU A 42 7.73 -5.05 -4.65
N ASP A 43 7.80 -6.05 -3.77
CA ASP A 43 7.79 -7.47 -4.14
C ASP A 43 6.51 -7.84 -4.93
N GLU A 44 5.35 -7.43 -4.44
CA GLU A 44 4.06 -7.72 -5.07
C GLU A 44 3.92 -6.98 -6.41
N ILE A 45 4.38 -5.73 -6.52
CA ILE A 45 4.42 -5.01 -7.80
C ILE A 45 5.33 -5.75 -8.79
N ALA A 46 6.53 -6.15 -8.37
CA ALA A 46 7.44 -6.90 -9.23
C ALA A 46 6.81 -8.24 -9.66
N SER A 47 6.11 -8.93 -8.76
CA SER A 47 5.35 -10.16 -9.04
C SER A 47 4.24 -9.92 -10.07
N ALA A 48 3.45 -8.87 -9.88
CA ALA A 48 2.38 -8.50 -10.80
C ALA A 48 2.93 -8.10 -12.18
N ILE A 49 4.04 -7.37 -12.25
CA ILE A 49 4.70 -7.00 -13.51
C ILE A 49 5.18 -8.24 -14.28
N ARG A 50 5.73 -9.24 -13.57
CA ARG A 50 6.11 -10.52 -14.20
C ARG A 50 4.91 -11.25 -14.82
N ARG A 51 3.76 -11.21 -14.15
CA ARG A 51 2.51 -11.82 -14.64
C ARG A 51 1.87 -11.01 -15.77
N HIS A 52 1.98 -9.68 -15.72
CA HIS A 52 1.32 -8.73 -16.61
C HIS A 52 2.31 -7.71 -17.22
N PRO A 53 3.28 -8.16 -18.04
CA PRO A 53 4.36 -7.28 -18.52
C PRO A 53 3.86 -6.10 -19.35
N GLY A 54 2.72 -6.24 -20.04
CA GLY A 54 2.08 -5.16 -20.81
C GLY A 54 1.50 -4.03 -19.94
N GLN A 55 1.31 -4.26 -18.64
CA GLN A 55 0.76 -3.29 -17.69
C GLN A 55 1.81 -2.75 -16.71
N ARG A 56 3.09 -2.98 -16.99
CA ARG A 56 4.23 -2.54 -16.17
C ARG A 56 4.11 -1.12 -15.63
N ASP A 57 3.70 -0.18 -16.47
CA ASP A 57 3.63 1.23 -16.10
C ASP A 57 2.46 1.49 -15.13
N ALA A 58 1.31 0.85 -15.35
CA ALA A 58 0.16 0.96 -14.45
C ALA A 58 0.49 0.39 -13.07
N LEU A 59 1.10 -0.80 -13.06
CA LEU A 59 1.46 -1.53 -11.85
C LEU A 59 2.52 -0.80 -11.04
N PHE A 60 3.54 -0.23 -11.70
CA PHE A 60 4.54 0.60 -11.05
C PHE A 60 3.91 1.81 -10.35
N HIS A 61 2.93 2.46 -11.00
CA HIS A 61 2.24 3.62 -10.43
C HIS A 61 1.11 3.27 -9.45
N ALA A 62 0.85 1.98 -9.20
CA ALA A 62 -0.16 1.53 -8.24
C ALA A 62 0.34 1.53 -6.78
N PHE A 63 1.62 1.83 -6.51
CA PHE A 63 2.22 1.74 -5.17
C PHE A 63 1.40 2.43 -4.07
N SER A 64 0.96 3.67 -4.29
CA SER A 64 0.14 4.40 -3.30
C SER A 64 -1.29 3.88 -3.19
N LEU A 65 -1.80 3.23 -4.25
CA LEU A 65 -3.15 2.70 -4.32
C LEU A 65 -3.30 1.42 -3.49
N ILE A 66 -2.26 0.60 -3.45
CA ILE A 66 -2.27 -0.72 -2.79
C ILE A 66 -1.95 -0.66 -1.30
N LYS A 67 -1.81 0.56 -0.73
CA LYS A 67 -1.56 0.74 0.69
C LYS A 67 -2.76 0.18 1.48
N PRO A 68 -2.53 -0.71 2.46
CA PRO A 68 -3.55 -1.13 3.40
C PRO A 68 -4.17 0.06 4.14
N ARG A 69 -5.45 -0.07 4.52
CA ARG A 69 -6.13 0.92 5.36
C ARG A 69 -5.78 0.68 6.82
N ASP A 70 -5.25 1.72 7.47
CA ASP A 70 -4.71 1.65 8.84
C ASP A 70 -5.78 1.28 9.90
N GLU A 71 -7.08 1.49 9.59
CA GLU A 71 -8.20 1.28 10.54
C GLU A 71 -8.88 -0.10 10.40
N LEU A 72 -8.44 -0.97 9.50
CA LEU A 72 -9.20 -2.14 9.06
C LEU A 72 -8.91 -3.41 9.90
N GLY A 73 -9.03 -3.28 11.22
CA GLY A 73 -8.85 -4.36 12.18
C GLY A 73 -7.39 -4.74 12.45
N ILE A 74 -7.15 -5.38 13.60
CA ILE A 74 -5.79 -5.75 14.05
C ILE A 74 -5.05 -6.72 13.11
N GLY A 75 -5.79 -7.45 12.26
CA GLY A 75 -5.21 -8.43 11.34
C GLY A 75 -4.54 -7.81 10.11
N MET A 76 -4.85 -6.56 9.76
CA MET A 76 -4.36 -5.93 8.53
C MET A 76 -2.83 -5.75 8.54
N GLY A 77 -2.17 -5.66 9.69
CA GLY A 77 -0.71 -5.57 9.77
C GLY A 77 0.03 -6.89 9.51
N THR A 78 -0.68 -8.01 9.35
CA THR A 78 -0.06 -9.33 9.17
C THR A 78 0.36 -9.53 7.71
N GLU A 79 1.60 -9.95 7.46
CA GLU A 79 2.19 -10.03 6.11
C GLU A 79 1.29 -10.72 5.08
N PHE A 80 0.80 -11.93 5.35
CA PHE A 80 0.00 -12.66 4.36
C PHE A 80 -1.33 -11.95 4.03
N VAL A 81 -1.87 -11.19 4.99
CA VAL A 81 -3.09 -10.40 4.82
C VAL A 81 -2.81 -9.18 3.94
N VAL A 82 -1.73 -8.45 4.25
CA VAL A 82 -1.26 -7.31 3.45
C VAL A 82 -0.96 -7.73 2.02
N ARG A 83 -0.19 -8.81 1.84
CA ARG A 83 0.18 -9.31 0.51
C ARG A 83 -1.03 -9.77 -0.29
N SER A 84 -1.99 -10.45 0.33
CA SER A 84 -3.25 -10.82 -0.33
C SER A 84 -4.03 -9.58 -0.81
N HIS A 85 -4.18 -8.58 0.07
CA HIS A 85 -4.81 -7.31 -0.27
C HIS A 85 -4.12 -6.61 -1.46
N MET A 86 -2.78 -6.49 -1.42
CA MET A 86 -2.00 -5.87 -2.49
C MET A 86 -2.12 -6.66 -3.80
N ALA A 87 -1.98 -7.98 -3.76
CA ALA A 87 -2.04 -8.84 -4.93
C ALA A 87 -3.39 -8.73 -5.66
N GLU A 88 -4.49 -8.69 -4.91
CA GLU A 88 -5.83 -8.52 -5.47
C GLU A 88 -6.01 -7.15 -6.14
N LEU A 89 -5.56 -6.07 -5.51
CA LEU A 89 -5.62 -4.72 -6.11
C LEU A 89 -4.74 -4.60 -7.35
N LEU A 90 -3.54 -5.18 -7.33
CA LEU A 90 -2.65 -5.21 -8.49
C LEU A 90 -3.27 -5.99 -9.66
N GLU A 91 -3.96 -7.09 -9.38
CA GLU A 91 -4.69 -7.83 -10.41
C GLU A 91 -5.80 -6.97 -11.03
N ARG A 92 -6.60 -6.28 -10.19
CA ARG A 92 -7.62 -5.34 -10.67
C ARG A 92 -7.00 -4.23 -11.54
N VAL A 93 -5.86 -3.66 -11.13
CA VAL A 93 -5.13 -2.67 -11.95
C VAL A 93 -4.67 -3.26 -13.29
N ALA A 94 -4.14 -4.48 -13.30
CA ALA A 94 -3.66 -5.13 -14.52
C ALA A 94 -4.77 -5.36 -15.56
N VAL A 95 -5.96 -5.75 -15.10
CA VAL A 95 -7.11 -5.98 -16.00
C VAL A 95 -7.95 -4.72 -16.25
N GLY A 96 -7.59 -3.57 -15.67
CA GLY A 96 -8.35 -2.32 -15.78
C GLY A 96 -9.69 -2.34 -15.03
N GLY A 97 -9.81 -3.16 -13.99
CA GLY A 97 -10.97 -3.27 -13.11
C GLY A 97 -11.07 -2.13 -12.09
N ASP A 98 -12.22 -2.06 -11.43
CA ASP A 98 -12.47 -1.08 -10.37
C ASP A 98 -11.71 -1.45 -9.09
N THR A 99 -10.86 -0.55 -8.61
CA THR A 99 -10.07 -0.73 -7.39
C THR A 99 -10.80 -0.24 -6.13
N ARG A 100 -11.95 0.42 -6.26
CA ARG A 100 -12.70 0.95 -5.11
C ARG A 100 -13.33 -0.10 -4.19
N PRO A 101 -13.94 -1.19 -4.69
CA PRO A 101 -14.56 -2.17 -3.80
C PRO A 101 -13.56 -2.76 -2.81
N ALA A 102 -14.02 -3.15 -1.62
CA ALA A 102 -13.16 -3.82 -0.65
C ALA A 102 -12.51 -5.08 -1.26
N THR A 103 -11.29 -5.41 -0.85
CA THR A 103 -10.67 -6.69 -1.21
C THR A 103 -11.25 -7.83 -0.37
N ALA A 104 -11.08 -9.08 -0.82
CA ALA A 104 -11.52 -10.24 -0.05
C ALA A 104 -10.85 -10.28 1.34
N ALA A 105 -9.56 -9.91 1.42
CA ALA A 105 -8.84 -9.79 2.68
C ALA A 105 -9.48 -8.73 3.61
N GLU A 106 -9.84 -7.55 3.08
CA GLU A 106 -10.51 -6.51 3.86
C GLU A 106 -11.88 -6.96 4.36
N MET A 107 -12.68 -7.55 3.47
CA MET A 107 -14.01 -8.07 3.84
C MET A 107 -13.91 -9.18 4.90
N CYS A 108 -12.91 -10.06 4.79
CA CYS A 108 -12.67 -11.11 5.78
C CYS A 108 -12.40 -10.53 7.18
N LEU A 109 -11.59 -9.46 7.27
CA LEU A 109 -11.32 -8.78 8.54
C LEU A 109 -12.58 -8.10 9.10
N MET A 110 -13.38 -7.44 8.24
CA MET A 110 -14.65 -6.82 8.67
C MET A 110 -15.62 -7.84 9.26
N VAL A 111 -15.82 -8.97 8.57
CA VAL A 111 -16.71 -10.04 9.04
C VAL A 111 -16.16 -10.66 10.34
N GLY A 112 -14.84 -10.88 10.41
CA GLY A 112 -14.16 -11.38 11.62
C GLY A 112 -14.26 -10.43 12.82
N GLU A 113 -14.35 -9.12 12.59
CA GLU A 113 -14.58 -8.14 13.65
C GLU A 113 -16.04 -8.17 14.14
N VAL A 114 -16.99 -8.32 13.22
CA VAL A 114 -18.42 -8.48 13.57
C VAL A 114 -18.63 -9.77 14.37
N SER A 115 -17.99 -10.88 13.99
CA SER A 115 -18.14 -12.17 14.66
C SER A 115 -17.67 -12.16 16.12
N GLN A 116 -16.78 -11.23 16.49
CA GLN A 116 -16.34 -11.06 17.89
C GLN A 116 -17.40 -10.40 18.77
N ARG A 117 -18.38 -9.72 18.16
CA ARG A 117 -19.43 -8.97 18.87
C ARG A 117 -20.76 -9.71 18.88
N VAL A 118 -21.07 -10.39 17.77
CA VAL A 118 -22.32 -11.11 17.59
C VAL A 118 -22.07 -12.43 16.85
N PRO A 119 -22.81 -13.51 17.18
CA PRO A 119 -22.75 -14.73 16.40
C PRO A 119 -23.15 -14.49 14.94
N LEU A 120 -22.41 -15.09 14.01
CA LEU A 120 -22.76 -15.05 12.59
C LEU A 120 -23.95 -15.98 12.31
N ASN A 121 -24.85 -15.55 11.43
CA ASN A 121 -25.83 -16.45 10.86
C ASN A 121 -25.19 -17.33 9.76
N SER A 122 -25.92 -18.32 9.26
CA SER A 122 -25.40 -19.29 8.28
C SER A 122 -24.88 -18.64 6.99
N ALA A 123 -25.55 -17.62 6.47
CA ALA A 123 -25.10 -16.92 5.26
C ALA A 123 -23.82 -16.10 5.53
N ALA A 124 -23.74 -15.39 6.66
CA ALA A 124 -22.55 -14.63 7.04
C ALA A 124 -21.35 -15.53 7.36
N ALA A 125 -21.58 -16.70 7.97
CA ALA A 125 -20.55 -17.72 8.14
C ALA A 125 -20.07 -18.27 6.79
N GLY A 126 -20.99 -18.59 5.88
CA GLY A 126 -20.67 -18.97 4.50
C GLY A 126 -19.82 -17.94 3.77
N LEU A 127 -20.21 -16.65 3.87
CA LEU A 127 -19.43 -15.54 3.33
C LEU A 127 -18.02 -15.49 3.92
N TYR A 128 -17.87 -15.60 5.25
CA TYR A 128 -16.56 -15.61 5.90
C TYR A 128 -15.65 -16.71 5.33
N PHE A 129 -16.17 -17.94 5.19
CA PHE A 129 -15.40 -19.04 4.62
C PHE A 129 -15.02 -18.77 3.16
N ARG A 130 -15.96 -18.33 2.32
CA ARG A 130 -15.68 -17.98 0.91
C ARG A 130 -14.57 -16.94 0.81
N LEU A 131 -14.67 -15.85 1.57
CA LEU A 131 -13.68 -14.78 1.61
C LEU A 131 -12.32 -15.29 2.06
N TRP A 132 -12.28 -16.13 3.10
CA TRP A 132 -11.04 -16.72 3.60
C TRP A 132 -10.34 -17.57 2.54
N PHE A 133 -11.06 -18.48 1.88
CA PHE A 133 -10.47 -19.34 0.84
C PHE A 133 -10.01 -18.54 -0.39
N SER A 134 -10.74 -17.48 -0.74
CA SER A 134 -10.37 -16.59 -1.83
C SER A 134 -9.15 -15.74 -1.49
N ALA A 135 -9.11 -15.14 -0.30
CA ALA A 135 -8.04 -14.23 0.11
C ALA A 135 -6.76 -14.98 0.51
N PHE A 136 -6.88 -16.15 1.15
CA PHE A 136 -5.75 -16.83 1.79
C PHE A 136 -5.65 -18.31 1.36
N PRO A 137 -5.52 -18.61 0.06
CA PRO A 137 -5.50 -19.98 -0.44
C PRO A 137 -4.33 -20.83 0.11
N SER A 138 -3.22 -20.19 0.52
CA SER A 138 -2.07 -20.85 1.15
C SER A 138 -2.21 -21.04 2.66
N HIS A 139 -3.28 -20.52 3.26
CA HIS A 139 -3.55 -20.57 4.71
C HIS A 139 -4.91 -21.22 4.94
N PRO A 140 -5.09 -22.52 4.61
CA PRO A 140 -6.38 -23.17 4.76
C PRO A 140 -6.81 -23.18 6.23
N LEU A 141 -8.12 -23.07 6.45
CA LEU A 141 -8.70 -23.34 7.76
C LEU A 141 -8.49 -24.81 8.13
N ALA A 142 -8.59 -25.11 9.44
CA ALA A 142 -8.52 -26.48 9.92
C ALA A 142 -9.48 -27.40 9.14
N THR A 143 -9.05 -28.63 8.89
CA THR A 143 -9.72 -29.61 8.00
C THR A 143 -11.18 -29.87 8.38
N GLU A 144 -11.53 -29.63 9.64
CA GLU A 144 -12.89 -29.73 10.19
C GLU A 144 -13.88 -28.71 9.60
N HIS A 145 -13.41 -27.57 9.07
CA HIS A 145 -14.26 -26.52 8.51
C HIS A 145 -14.45 -26.60 6.98
N LEU A 146 -13.71 -27.47 6.29
CA LEU A 146 -13.82 -27.66 4.84
C LEU A 146 -15.21 -28.18 4.40
N PRO A 147 -15.83 -29.15 5.09
CA PRO A 147 -17.19 -29.59 4.75
C PRO A 147 -18.23 -28.47 4.92
N ASP A 148 -18.06 -27.64 5.96
CA ASP A 148 -19.01 -26.58 6.31
C ASP A 148 -19.16 -25.54 5.19
N GLN A 149 -18.05 -25.15 4.54
CA GLN A 149 -18.11 -24.22 3.39
C GLN A 149 -19.02 -24.75 2.29
N VAL A 150 -18.84 -26.01 1.86
CA VAL A 150 -19.65 -26.62 0.79
C VAL A 150 -21.13 -26.68 1.17
N HIS A 151 -21.42 -26.90 2.45
CA HIS A 151 -22.79 -26.90 2.97
C HIS A 151 -23.42 -25.51 2.95
N TYR A 152 -22.72 -24.48 3.44
CA TYR A 152 -23.24 -23.11 3.43
C TYR A 152 -23.46 -22.60 2.01
N GLU A 153 -22.49 -22.82 1.11
CA GLU A 153 -22.61 -22.43 -0.29
C GLU A 153 -23.85 -23.04 -0.94
N ARG A 154 -24.06 -24.35 -0.75
CA ARG A 154 -25.22 -25.04 -1.35
C ARG A 154 -26.57 -24.53 -0.83
N LEU A 155 -26.64 -24.13 0.44
CA LEU A 155 -27.89 -23.75 1.09
C LEU A 155 -28.20 -22.25 0.98
N HIS A 156 -27.17 -21.41 0.95
CA HIS A 156 -27.29 -19.96 1.11
C HIS A 156 -26.63 -19.15 0.00
N GLN A 157 -26.23 -19.76 -1.13
CA GLN A 157 -25.48 -19.09 -2.21
C GLN A 157 -25.98 -17.68 -2.52
N THR A 158 -27.27 -17.52 -2.83
CA THR A 158 -27.85 -16.21 -3.18
C THR A 158 -27.69 -15.17 -2.08
N GLN A 159 -27.90 -15.58 -0.82
CA GLN A 159 -27.73 -14.68 0.32
C GLN A 159 -26.25 -14.34 0.56
N ILE A 160 -25.34 -15.28 0.30
CA ILE A 160 -23.90 -15.06 0.37
C ILE A 160 -23.49 -14.06 -0.72
N ASP A 161 -23.96 -14.23 -1.96
CA ASP A 161 -23.68 -13.34 -3.08
C ASP A 161 -24.18 -11.90 -2.81
N ASP A 162 -25.39 -11.77 -2.25
CA ASP A 162 -25.97 -10.47 -1.85
C ASP A 162 -25.13 -9.80 -0.75
N LEU A 163 -24.74 -10.57 0.27
CA LEU A 163 -23.90 -10.06 1.37
C LEU A 163 -22.50 -9.66 0.88
N GLU A 164 -21.90 -10.45 -0.02
CA GLU A 164 -20.60 -10.14 -0.62
C GLU A 164 -20.66 -8.83 -1.41
N SER A 165 -21.68 -8.67 -2.26
CA SER A 165 -21.87 -7.46 -3.06
C SER A 165 -22.08 -6.21 -2.18
N ASP A 166 -22.95 -6.31 -1.18
CA ASP A 166 -23.23 -5.20 -0.25
C ASP A 166 -21.98 -4.84 0.57
N LEU A 167 -21.25 -5.84 1.08
CA LEU A 167 -20.03 -5.63 1.85
C LEU A 167 -18.90 -5.03 0.99
N ALA A 168 -18.73 -5.50 -0.23
CA ALA A 168 -17.72 -4.96 -1.15
C ALA A 168 -18.00 -3.49 -1.48
N ALA A 169 -19.28 -3.13 -1.67
CA ALA A 169 -19.71 -1.76 -1.97
C ALA A 169 -19.57 -0.83 -0.76
N ARG A 170 -20.05 -1.23 0.42
CA ARG A 170 -20.02 -0.40 1.64
C ARG A 170 -18.64 -0.32 2.27
N GLY A 171 -17.91 -1.43 2.23
CA GLY A 171 -16.55 -1.54 2.74
C GLY A 171 -15.51 -0.94 1.81
N GLY A 172 -15.88 -0.53 0.59
CA GLY A 172 -14.96 0.02 -0.39
C GLY A 172 -14.31 1.35 0.01
N ASP A 173 -13.28 1.73 -0.74
CA ASP A 173 -12.62 3.03 -0.65
C ASP A 173 -12.81 3.80 -1.97
N GLN A 174 -13.67 4.82 -1.94
CA GLN A 174 -13.96 5.66 -3.11
C GLN A 174 -12.74 6.39 -3.67
N TYR A 175 -11.69 6.59 -2.87
CA TYR A 175 -10.48 7.29 -3.28
C TYR A 175 -9.41 6.34 -3.81
N ARG A 176 -9.59 5.02 -3.66
CA ARG A 176 -8.69 3.98 -4.19
C ARG A 176 -8.88 3.83 -5.68
N GLN A 177 -8.30 4.77 -6.43
CA GLN A 177 -8.28 4.79 -7.88
C GLN A 177 -6.94 5.32 -8.38
N LEU A 178 -6.48 4.76 -9.50
CA LEU A 178 -5.32 5.28 -10.19
C LEU A 178 -5.72 6.60 -10.87
N LYS A 179 -5.43 7.73 -10.22
CA LYS A 179 -5.71 9.08 -10.75
C LYS A 179 -4.70 9.47 -11.82
N SER A 180 -4.72 10.75 -12.23
CA SER A 180 -3.71 11.32 -13.11
C SER A 180 -2.30 11.05 -12.56
N VAL A 181 -1.55 10.20 -13.27
CA VAL A 181 -0.18 9.83 -12.92
C VAL A 181 0.76 10.92 -13.41
N ASP A 182 1.45 11.59 -12.49
CA ASP A 182 2.57 12.47 -12.83
C ASP A 182 3.87 11.64 -12.91
N CYS A 183 4.24 11.26 -14.14
CA CYS A 183 5.48 10.52 -14.39
C CYS A 183 6.43 11.35 -15.26
N ARG A 184 7.71 11.36 -14.86
CA ARG A 184 8.81 11.99 -15.63
C ARG A 184 9.59 10.99 -16.49
N GLY A 185 9.12 9.75 -16.60
CA GLY A 185 9.81 8.66 -17.30
C GLY A 185 10.98 8.06 -16.50
N TRP A 186 10.91 8.10 -15.17
CA TRP A 186 11.93 7.53 -14.28
C TRP A 186 11.28 6.55 -13.31
N HIS A 187 11.69 5.29 -13.35
CA HIS A 187 11.23 4.24 -12.44
C HIS A 187 12.47 3.71 -11.69
N HIS A 188 12.44 3.74 -10.34
CA HIS A 188 13.59 3.35 -9.49
C HIS A 188 14.95 3.96 -9.89
N GLY A 189 14.95 5.21 -10.35
CA GLY A 189 16.18 5.90 -10.78
C GLY A 189 16.68 5.52 -12.17
N GLU A 190 15.98 4.64 -12.89
CA GLU A 190 16.25 4.32 -14.29
C GLU A 190 15.29 5.03 -15.23
N ARG A 191 15.81 5.47 -16.38
CA ARG A 191 14.98 6.10 -17.40
C ARG A 191 14.22 5.04 -18.20
N VAL A 192 12.90 5.16 -18.25
CA VAL A 192 12.01 4.21 -18.93
C VAL A 192 11.05 4.92 -19.88
N ASN A 193 10.61 4.20 -20.91
CA ASN A 193 9.52 4.65 -21.77
C ASN A 193 8.17 4.33 -21.10
N CYS A 194 7.76 5.16 -20.14
CA CYS A 194 6.50 5.01 -19.43
C CYS A 194 5.35 5.69 -20.20
N ARG A 195 4.22 5.00 -20.37
CA ARG A 195 3.02 5.52 -21.05
C ARG A 195 2.42 6.77 -20.39
N TYR A 196 2.69 6.97 -19.10
CA TYR A 196 2.25 8.14 -18.34
C TYR A 196 3.28 9.28 -18.33
N ALA A 197 4.45 9.08 -18.94
CA ALA A 197 5.46 10.12 -18.97
C ALA A 197 4.98 11.32 -19.80
N SER A 198 4.78 12.46 -19.16
CA SER A 198 4.44 13.70 -19.86
C SER A 198 5.62 14.13 -20.72
N ARG A 199 5.44 14.26 -22.05
CA ARG A 199 6.49 14.75 -22.98
C ARG A 199 6.90 16.22 -22.73
N ALA A 200 6.35 16.89 -21.73
CA ALA A 200 6.33 18.35 -21.61
C ALA A 200 7.32 18.96 -20.60
N HIS A 201 8.28 18.23 -20.04
CA HIS A 201 9.37 18.82 -19.24
C HIS A 201 10.74 18.64 -19.92
N GLY A 202 10.80 18.99 -21.20
CA GLY A 202 12.05 19.31 -21.87
C GLY A 202 12.37 20.79 -21.64
N GLY A 203 13.12 21.12 -20.58
CA GLY A 203 13.50 22.51 -20.33
C GLY A 203 14.11 22.77 -18.96
N HIS A 204 15.30 22.24 -18.70
CA HIS A 204 16.26 23.00 -17.89
C HIS A 204 17.69 22.69 -18.34
N GLU A 205 18.15 23.58 -19.22
CA GLU A 205 19.50 24.04 -19.47
C GLU A 205 20.66 23.17 -18.94
N ALA A 206 21.30 22.46 -19.87
CA ALA A 206 22.73 22.22 -19.81
C ALA A 206 23.46 23.57 -19.88
N ARG A 207 23.76 24.18 -18.74
CA ARG A 207 24.72 25.30 -18.67
C ARG A 207 26.15 24.74 -18.67
N GLY A 208 26.64 24.47 -19.88
CA GLY A 208 28.07 24.45 -20.15
C GLY A 208 28.63 25.87 -19.96
N SER A 209 29.48 26.04 -18.95
CA SER A 209 30.24 27.27 -18.71
C SER A 209 31.41 27.37 -19.71
N GLY A 210 31.08 27.58 -20.98
CA GLY A 210 32.03 27.97 -22.03
C GLY A 210 32.26 29.48 -22.02
N ARG A 211 33.35 29.92 -21.39
CA ARG A 211 33.89 31.29 -21.46
C ARG A 211 34.05 31.74 -22.94
N PRO A 212 33.49 32.89 -23.38
CA PRO A 212 33.84 33.44 -24.69
C PRO A 212 35.20 34.15 -24.60
N GLY A 213 36.16 33.64 -25.36
CA GLY A 213 37.48 34.22 -25.54
C GLY A 213 37.45 35.59 -26.22
N ARG A 214 38.40 36.42 -25.79
CA ARG A 214 38.79 37.75 -26.29
C ARG A 214 38.58 37.98 -27.79
N LYS A 215 37.93 39.10 -28.09
CA LYS A 215 37.95 39.80 -29.38
C LYS A 215 39.40 40.01 -29.85
N ARG A 216 39.77 39.44 -31.00
CA ARG A 216 40.96 39.85 -31.75
C ARG A 216 40.58 40.97 -32.71
N ILE A 217 41.23 42.11 -32.49
CA ILE A 217 41.32 43.25 -33.39
C ILE A 217 42.20 42.84 -34.57
N ALA A 218 41.76 43.09 -35.80
CA ALA A 218 42.64 43.15 -36.96
C ALA A 218 42.24 44.35 -37.82
N SER A 219 43.11 45.34 -37.82
CA SER A 219 43.10 46.51 -38.68
C SER A 219 44.29 46.40 -39.65
N MET A 220 44.01 46.66 -40.93
CA MET A 220 44.90 47.20 -41.98
C MET A 220 45.90 46.29 -42.72
N ARG A 221 45.64 46.16 -44.04
CA ARG A 221 46.35 46.78 -45.20
C ARG A 221 46.90 45.87 -46.31
N ASN A 222 46.70 46.41 -47.52
CA ASN A 222 47.45 46.26 -48.79
C ASN A 222 47.24 44.99 -49.63
N ARG A 223 46.47 45.11 -50.72
CA ARG A 223 46.97 45.57 -52.04
C ARG A 223 45.82 46.08 -52.90
#